data_AF-A0A538KAQ7-F1
#
_entry.id   AF-A0A538KAQ7-F1
#
_cell.length_a   1.000
_cell.length_b   1.000
_cell.length_c   1.000
_cell.angle_alpha   90.00
_cell.angle_beta   90.00
_cell.angle_gamma   90.00
#
_symmetry.space_group_name_H-M   'P 1'
#
loop_
_entity.id
_entity.type
_entity.pdbx_description
1 polymer ?
#
loop_
_entity_poly.entity_id
_entity_poly.type
_entity_poly.pdbx_seq_one_letter_code
_entity_poly.pdbx_strand_id
1 'polypeptide(L)'
;MSVVMRAGCAAAALFAAFATGCGGHGRAAGTIVFESDRTGRAAVYAVREDGSGLKKLLDLPEEAEVIWTRDGTKALVLAHPSYVFTPASRARRTIRLPGLASDNVPSWSPDDKRLAFATDHGDVVALNVTSGVRHRFAEGSNGFAMAWSPDGKRLLFIGDSNGALYTAPARGGKRMRLLRLPGDVYPGALLQWSADGKWISL
;
A
#
# COMPACT_ATOMS: atom_id res chain seq x y z
N MET A 1 -12.31 -15.37 -34.89
CA MET A 1 -12.61 -13.95 -35.13
C MET A 1 -13.97 -13.69 -34.52
N SER A 2 -14.00 -13.08 -33.34
CA SER A 2 -15.16 -12.36 -32.75
C SER A 2 -14.74 -11.82 -31.39
N VAL A 3 -14.93 -10.51 -31.26
CA VAL A 3 -14.59 -9.63 -30.15
C VAL A 3 -15.59 -9.81 -29.01
N VAL A 4 -15.12 -9.69 -27.77
CA VAL A 4 -15.98 -9.24 -26.66
C VAL A 4 -15.29 -8.04 -26.00
N MET A 5 -16.01 -6.92 -26.01
CA MET A 5 -15.63 -5.60 -25.51
C MET A 5 -15.23 -5.65 -24.03
N ARG A 6 -14.16 -4.93 -23.66
CA ARG A 6 -13.96 -4.48 -22.27
C ARG A 6 -14.45 -3.04 -22.17
N ALA A 7 -15.42 -2.85 -21.26
CA ALA A 7 -16.08 -1.58 -21.02
C ALA A 7 -15.07 -0.52 -20.56
N GLY A 8 -14.84 0.48 -21.42
CA GLY A 8 -14.48 1.80 -20.96
C GLY A 8 -15.69 2.38 -20.26
N CYS A 9 -15.54 2.73 -18.97
CA CYS A 9 -16.54 3.49 -18.25
C CYS A 9 -15.91 4.83 -17.88
N ALA A 10 -16.12 5.82 -18.74
CA ALA A 10 -16.13 7.21 -18.34
C ALA A 10 -17.32 7.40 -17.40
N ALA A 11 -17.06 7.61 -16.11
CA ALA A 11 -18.01 8.18 -15.18
C ALA A 11 -17.27 9.19 -14.30
N ALA A 12 -17.50 10.47 -14.58
CA ALA A 12 -17.20 11.53 -13.64
C ALA A 12 -18.11 11.35 -12.42
N ALA A 13 -17.59 10.69 -11.39
CA ALA A 13 -18.21 10.66 -10.08
C ALA A 13 -17.41 11.59 -9.16
N LEU A 14 -18.02 12.73 -8.82
CA LEU A 14 -17.66 13.46 -7.60
C LEU A 14 -18.04 12.56 -6.43
N PHE A 15 -17.11 11.71 -5.99
CA PHE A 15 -17.16 11.18 -4.65
C PHE A 15 -16.51 12.22 -3.73
N ALA A 16 -17.31 12.79 -2.82
CA ALA A 16 -16.74 13.13 -1.51
C ALA A 16 -16.23 11.81 -0.93
N ALA A 17 -14.93 11.55 -1.09
CA ALA A 17 -14.35 10.26 -0.75
C ALA A 17 -14.31 10.08 0.76
N PHE A 18 -15.39 9.55 1.32
CA PHE A 18 -15.27 8.49 2.32
C PHE A 18 -15.41 7.18 1.56
N ALA A 19 -14.27 6.61 1.14
CA ALA A 19 -14.23 5.31 0.49
C ALA A 19 -13.06 4.50 1.04
N THR A 20 -13.43 3.44 1.74
CA THR A 20 -12.61 2.27 2.05
C THR A 20 -12.17 1.58 0.76
N GLY A 21 -10.86 1.51 0.48
CA GLY A 21 -10.32 0.69 -0.62
C GLY A 21 -9.02 1.24 -1.24
N CYS A 22 -8.00 0.39 -1.32
CA CYS A 22 -6.66 0.51 -1.93
C CYS A 22 -6.03 1.91 -2.12
N GLY A 23 -4.89 2.09 -1.45
CA GLY A 23 -4.03 3.27 -1.57
C GLY A 23 -4.02 4.04 -0.26
N GLY A 24 -2.99 3.84 0.56
CA GLY A 24 -2.76 4.68 1.75
C GLY A 24 -2.84 6.15 1.35
N HIS A 25 -3.54 6.96 2.14
CA HIS A 25 -3.72 8.38 1.87
C HIS A 25 -2.72 9.22 2.64
N GLY A 26 -2.27 10.25 1.95
CA GLY A 26 -1.49 11.31 2.50
C GLY A 26 -2.29 12.56 2.79
N ARG A 27 -2.36 13.00 4.05
CA ARG A 27 -2.94 14.31 4.40
C ARG A 27 -1.83 15.33 4.64
N ALA A 28 -1.49 16.11 3.61
CA ALA A 28 -0.88 17.41 3.78
C ALA A 28 -2.00 18.46 3.68
N ALA A 29 -2.33 19.10 4.83
CA ALA A 29 -3.25 20.23 4.99
C ALA A 29 -4.10 20.61 3.75
N GLY A 30 -5.35 20.14 3.70
CA GLY A 30 -6.33 20.62 2.72
C GLY A 30 -6.12 20.18 1.27
N THR A 31 -5.28 19.18 1.01
CA THR A 31 -5.01 18.66 -0.34
C THR A 31 -5.46 17.21 -0.49
N ILE A 32 -6.24 16.94 -1.54
CA ILE A 32 -6.63 15.60 -1.99
C ILE A 32 -5.67 15.18 -3.10
N VAL A 33 -5.07 13.99 -2.98
CA VAL A 33 -4.20 13.39 -3.99
C VAL A 33 -4.88 12.16 -4.56
N PHE A 34 -4.90 12.02 -5.88
CA PHE A 34 -5.62 10.95 -6.56
C PHE A 34 -5.02 10.66 -7.93
N GLU A 35 -5.25 9.44 -8.42
CA GLU A 35 -4.89 9.04 -9.79
C GLU A 35 -5.99 9.43 -10.78
N SER A 36 -5.60 9.86 -11.98
CA SER A 36 -6.53 10.12 -13.07
C SER A 36 -5.86 9.98 -14.43
N ASP A 37 -6.60 9.47 -15.39
CA ASP A 37 -6.23 9.35 -16.81
C ASP A 37 -6.78 10.52 -17.66
N ARG A 38 -7.26 11.59 -17.03
CA ARG A 38 -7.96 12.73 -17.66
C ARG A 38 -7.27 13.39 -18.87
N THR A 39 -5.98 13.13 -19.08
CA THR A 39 -5.19 13.63 -20.21
C THR A 39 -4.75 12.51 -21.16
N GLY A 40 -5.42 11.36 -21.13
CA GLY A 40 -5.12 10.18 -21.95
C GLY A 40 -3.98 9.29 -21.43
N ARG A 41 -3.40 9.60 -20.26
CA ARG A 41 -2.39 8.78 -19.56
C ARG A 41 -2.59 8.88 -18.06
N ALA A 42 -2.42 7.76 -17.35
CA ALA A 42 -2.47 7.69 -15.91
C ALA A 42 -1.45 8.64 -15.28
N ALA A 43 -1.90 9.45 -14.33
CA ALA A 43 -1.07 10.38 -13.60
C ALA A 43 -1.64 10.65 -12.21
N VAL A 44 -0.76 11.02 -11.29
CA VAL A 44 -1.13 11.54 -9.97
C VAL A 44 -1.44 13.02 -10.09
N TYR A 45 -2.58 13.42 -9.56
CA TYR A 45 -3.00 14.81 -9.41
C TYR A 45 -3.19 15.18 -7.95
N ALA A 46 -3.05 16.47 -7.67
CA ALA A 46 -3.43 17.08 -6.40
C ALA A 46 -4.43 18.19 -6.64
N VAL A 47 -5.41 18.29 -5.76
CA VAL A 47 -6.43 19.34 -5.75
C VAL A 47 -6.68 19.76 -4.31
N ARG A 48 -7.07 21.02 -4.09
CA ARG A 48 -7.51 21.44 -2.75
C ARG A 48 -8.85 20.80 -2.39
N GLU A 49 -9.16 20.73 -1.10
CA GLU A 49 -10.44 20.20 -0.61
C GLU A 49 -11.66 20.96 -1.17
N ASP A 50 -11.51 22.24 -1.50
CA ASP A 50 -12.54 23.06 -2.16
C ASP A 50 -12.65 22.84 -3.69
N GLY A 51 -11.86 21.91 -4.24
CA GLY A 51 -11.81 21.61 -5.68
C GLY A 51 -10.92 22.55 -6.50
N SER A 52 -10.37 23.60 -5.91
CA SER A 52 -9.51 24.55 -6.61
C SER A 52 -8.07 24.04 -6.75
N GLY A 53 -7.31 24.67 -7.65
CA GLY A 53 -5.86 24.46 -7.74
C GLY A 53 -5.44 23.07 -8.20
N LEU A 54 -6.27 22.40 -9.02
CA LEU A 54 -5.93 21.13 -9.63
C LEU A 54 -4.58 21.22 -10.36
N LYS A 55 -3.64 20.32 -10.02
CA LYS A 55 -2.33 20.23 -10.67
C LYS A 55 -1.89 18.79 -10.83
N LYS A 56 -1.20 18.50 -11.93
CA LYS A 56 -0.51 17.22 -12.15
C LYS A 56 0.78 17.17 -11.33
N LEU A 57 0.99 16.09 -10.58
CA LEU A 57 2.18 15.85 -9.76
C LEU A 57 3.19 14.92 -10.44
N LEU A 58 2.69 13.85 -11.06
CA LEU A 58 3.52 12.76 -11.57
C LEU A 58 2.82 12.07 -12.72
N ASP A 59 3.48 11.95 -13.88
CA ASP A 59 3.09 11.00 -14.91
C ASP A 59 3.47 9.58 -14.45
N LEU A 60 2.52 8.66 -14.52
CA LEU A 60 2.73 7.28 -14.09
C LEU A 60 3.15 6.40 -15.28
N PRO A 61 4.06 5.42 -15.04
CA PRO A 61 4.23 4.29 -15.94
C PRO A 61 2.90 3.55 -16.14
N GLU A 62 2.80 2.81 -17.25
CA GLU A 62 1.68 1.91 -17.47
C GLU A 62 1.65 0.83 -16.37
N GLU A 63 0.45 0.47 -15.90
CA GLU A 63 0.22 -0.53 -14.85
C GLU A 63 0.90 -0.24 -13.51
N ALA A 64 1.28 1.02 -13.26
CA ALA A 64 1.90 1.39 -12.00
C ALA A 64 0.88 1.38 -10.85
N GLU A 65 1.28 0.82 -9.71
CA GLU A 65 0.52 0.95 -8.47
C GLU A 65 1.17 2.02 -7.57
N VAL A 66 0.34 2.87 -6.95
CA VAL A 66 0.79 4.00 -6.13
C VAL A 66 0.32 3.85 -4.69
N ILE A 67 1.26 3.84 -3.75
CA ILE A 67 1.00 3.60 -2.34
C ILE A 67 1.60 4.75 -1.52
N TRP A 68 0.76 5.62 -0.95
CA TRP A 68 1.23 6.76 -0.17
C TRP A 68 1.59 6.39 1.26
N THR A 69 2.54 7.15 1.81
CA THR A 69 2.73 7.24 3.24
C THR A 69 1.53 7.91 3.90
N ARG A 70 1.28 7.58 5.17
CA ARG A 70 0.14 8.11 5.95
C ARG A 70 0.12 9.63 6.03
N ASP A 71 1.30 10.25 6.05
CA ASP A 71 1.47 11.70 6.09
C ASP A 71 1.39 12.36 4.69
N GLY A 72 1.45 11.58 3.62
CA GLY A 72 1.41 12.07 2.24
C GLY A 72 2.68 12.70 1.74
N THR A 73 3.75 12.63 2.51
CA THR A 73 5.02 13.22 2.10
C THR A 73 5.74 12.38 1.06
N LYS A 74 5.39 11.09 0.93
CA LYS A 74 6.01 10.16 -0.03
C LYS A 74 4.97 9.20 -0.62
N ALA A 75 5.29 8.67 -1.80
CA ALA A 75 4.61 7.52 -2.38
C ALA A 75 5.63 6.48 -2.82
N LEU A 76 5.30 5.20 -2.65
CA LEU A 76 5.93 4.13 -3.43
C LEU A 76 5.18 4.05 -4.76
N VAL A 77 5.91 4.08 -5.86
CA VAL A 77 5.42 3.74 -7.19
C VAL A 77 6.00 2.38 -7.54
N LEU A 78 5.14 1.37 -7.54
CA LEU A 78 5.47 0.03 -8.02
C LEU A 78 5.41 0.05 -9.54
N ALA A 79 6.58 -0.13 -10.14
CA ALA A 79 6.81 -0.13 -11.57
C ALA A 79 8.15 -0.82 -11.87
N HIS A 80 8.56 -0.80 -13.15
CA HIS A 80 9.85 -1.33 -13.60
C HIS A 80 10.73 -0.19 -14.17
N PRO A 81 11.63 0.42 -13.37
CA PRO A 81 11.93 0.15 -11.96
C PRO A 81 10.96 0.84 -10.98
N SER A 82 10.87 0.30 -9.77
CA SER A 82 10.09 0.89 -8.68
C SER A 82 10.85 2.03 -8.02
N TYR A 83 10.13 3.03 -7.51
CA TYR A 83 10.75 4.20 -6.88
C TYR A 83 9.88 4.83 -5.81
N VAL A 84 10.52 5.52 -4.87
CA VAL A 84 9.86 6.40 -3.91
C VAL A 84 9.79 7.81 -4.51
N PHE A 85 8.59 8.36 -4.62
CA PHE A 85 8.31 9.72 -5.06
C PHE A 85 8.08 10.66 -3.88
N THR A 86 8.65 11.86 -3.93
CA THR A 86 8.43 12.93 -2.94
C THR A 86 7.79 14.14 -3.64
N PRO A 87 6.49 14.42 -3.45
CA PRO A 87 5.79 15.47 -4.21
C PRO A 87 6.37 16.87 -4.02
N ALA A 88 6.79 17.22 -2.80
CA ALA A 88 7.27 18.55 -2.46
C ALA A 88 8.50 18.96 -3.29
N SER A 89 9.42 18.02 -3.53
CA SER A 89 10.64 18.24 -4.31
C SER A 89 10.56 17.65 -5.73
N ARG A 90 9.48 16.92 -6.05
CA ARG A 90 9.36 16.05 -7.23
C ARG A 90 10.48 15.01 -7.38
N ALA A 91 11.21 14.73 -6.30
CA ALA A 91 12.29 13.77 -6.32
C ALA A 91 11.75 12.34 -6.54
N ARG A 92 12.50 11.56 -7.32
CA ARG A 92 12.26 10.13 -7.53
C ARG A 92 13.52 9.38 -7.12
N ARG A 93 13.38 8.46 -6.17
CA ARG A 93 14.49 7.62 -5.70
C ARG A 93 14.17 6.17 -5.98
N THR A 94 14.90 5.56 -6.91
CA THR A 94 14.77 4.15 -7.23
C THR A 94 14.94 3.29 -5.96
N ILE A 95 14.07 2.30 -5.80
CA ILE A 95 14.12 1.32 -4.72
C ILE A 95 14.06 -0.08 -5.30
N ARG A 96 14.84 -0.99 -4.71
CA ARG A 96 14.77 -2.41 -5.04
C ARG A 96 13.99 -3.13 -3.95
N LEU A 97 13.02 -3.94 -4.37
CA LEU A 97 12.25 -4.83 -3.50
C LEU A 97 12.55 -6.30 -3.88
N PRO A 98 13.78 -6.81 -3.63
CA PRO A 98 14.17 -8.17 -4.05
C PRO A 98 13.19 -9.27 -3.62
N GLY A 99 12.77 -10.10 -4.56
CA GLY A 99 11.85 -11.20 -4.29
C GLY A 99 10.47 -10.75 -3.81
N LEU A 100 10.03 -9.50 -4.06
CA LEU A 100 8.63 -9.11 -3.86
C LEU A 100 7.74 -10.04 -4.70
N ALA A 101 6.75 -10.68 -4.07
CA ALA A 101 5.78 -11.50 -4.79
C ALA A 101 4.94 -10.63 -5.75
N SER A 102 4.63 -11.16 -6.93
CA SER A 102 3.93 -10.42 -8.00
C SER A 102 2.58 -9.84 -7.58
N ASP A 103 1.86 -10.58 -6.73
CA ASP A 103 0.49 -10.25 -6.34
C ASP A 103 0.46 -9.55 -4.97
N ASN A 104 1.61 -9.04 -4.51
CA ASN A 104 1.73 -8.43 -3.19
C ASN A 104 1.90 -6.92 -3.26
N VAL A 105 1.07 -6.24 -2.47
CA VAL A 105 1.10 -4.79 -2.29
C VAL A 105 1.87 -4.48 -0.99
N PRO A 106 3.04 -3.80 -1.06
CA PRO A 106 3.80 -3.44 0.13
C PRO A 106 3.09 -2.40 1.00
N SER A 107 3.32 -2.48 2.31
CA SER A 107 2.70 -1.61 3.32
C SER A 107 3.75 -0.75 4.02
N TRP A 108 3.57 0.58 3.98
CA TRP A 108 4.44 1.54 4.67
C TRP A 108 4.31 1.42 6.18
N SER A 109 5.44 1.45 6.89
CA SER A 109 5.44 1.71 8.33
C SER A 109 5.04 3.16 8.62
N PRO A 110 4.43 3.45 9.79
CA PRO A 110 3.92 4.79 10.11
C PRO A 110 5.00 5.88 10.22
N ASP A 111 6.27 5.48 10.32
CA ASP A 111 7.44 6.36 10.34
C ASP A 111 8.08 6.54 8.95
N ASP A 112 7.46 6.00 7.89
CA ASP A 112 7.90 6.04 6.49
C ASP A 112 9.28 5.43 6.22
N LYS A 113 9.81 4.63 7.16
CA LYS A 113 11.16 4.06 7.05
C LYS A 113 11.17 2.66 6.49
N ARG A 114 10.05 1.95 6.51
CA ARG A 114 9.98 0.53 6.15
C ARG A 114 8.80 0.22 5.24
N LEU A 115 9.00 -0.76 4.37
CA LEU A 115 7.97 -1.37 3.54
C LEU A 115 7.85 -2.84 3.93
N ALA A 116 6.69 -3.24 4.46
CA ALA A 116 6.38 -4.64 4.72
C ALA A 116 5.78 -5.29 3.46
N PHE A 117 6.26 -6.46 3.08
CA PHE A 117 5.74 -7.20 1.92
C PHE A 117 6.02 -8.69 2.04
N ALA A 118 5.33 -9.46 1.21
CA ALA A 118 5.52 -10.89 1.07
C ALA A 118 6.53 -11.18 -0.03
N THR A 119 7.39 -12.15 0.21
CA THR A 119 8.34 -12.60 -0.79
C THR A 119 7.75 -13.69 -1.69
N ASP A 120 8.36 -13.89 -2.86
CA ASP A 120 8.12 -15.01 -3.77
C ASP A 120 8.31 -16.39 -3.13
N HIS A 121 9.09 -16.48 -2.05
CA HIS A 121 9.24 -17.68 -1.23
C HIS A 121 8.25 -17.78 -0.05
N GLY A 122 7.31 -16.84 0.06
CA GLY A 122 6.27 -16.85 1.09
C GLY A 122 6.65 -16.22 2.43
N ASP A 123 7.87 -15.68 2.57
CA ASP A 123 8.28 -14.97 3.78
C ASP A 123 7.57 -13.62 3.90
N VAL A 124 7.25 -13.21 5.13
CA VAL A 124 6.81 -11.83 5.43
C VAL A 124 8.02 -11.06 5.94
N VAL A 125 8.36 -9.97 5.25
CA VAL A 125 9.54 -9.15 5.56
C VAL A 125 9.17 -7.68 5.66
N ALA A 126 10.03 -6.87 6.26
CA ALA A 126 10.07 -5.44 5.99
C ALA A 126 11.46 -4.97 5.59
N LEU A 127 11.51 -4.13 4.57
CA LEU A 127 12.72 -3.50 4.05
C LEU A 127 12.81 -2.07 4.57
N ASN A 128 13.94 -1.69 5.15
CA ASN A 128 14.25 -0.29 5.40
C ASN A 128 14.55 0.43 4.08
N VAL A 129 13.78 1.46 3.76
CA VAL A 129 13.82 2.09 2.43
C VAL A 129 15.10 2.86 2.17
N THR A 130 15.84 3.26 3.20
CA THR A 130 17.09 4.04 3.05
C THR A 130 18.31 3.13 3.03
N SER A 131 18.43 2.24 4.03
CA SER A 131 19.58 1.35 4.18
C SER A 131 19.50 0.08 3.35
N GLY A 132 18.31 -0.31 2.89
CA GLY A 132 18.08 -1.60 2.22
C GLY A 132 18.14 -2.81 3.15
N VAL A 133 18.29 -2.61 4.47
CA VAL A 133 18.31 -3.70 5.45
C VAL A 133 16.92 -4.33 5.55
N ARG A 134 16.88 -5.67 5.54
CA ARG A 134 15.66 -6.47 5.67
C ARG A 134 15.51 -7.04 7.08
N HIS A 135 14.27 -7.07 7.54
CA HIS A 135 13.87 -7.77 8.76
C HIS A 135 12.77 -8.78 8.40
N ARG A 136 12.94 -10.05 8.78
CA ARG A 136 11.96 -11.11 8.54
C ARG A 136 11.04 -11.27 9.75
N PHE A 137 9.73 -11.29 9.51
CA PHE A 137 8.69 -11.45 10.52
C PHE A 137 8.13 -12.87 10.58
N ALA A 138 8.07 -13.53 9.43
CA ALA A 138 7.61 -14.91 9.31
C ALA A 138 8.29 -15.58 8.12
N GLU A 139 8.56 -16.87 8.27
CA GLU A 139 9.15 -17.71 7.23
C GLU A 139 8.08 -18.65 6.66
N GLY A 140 8.01 -18.76 5.33
CA GLY A 140 7.11 -19.67 4.61
C GLY A 140 5.63 -19.51 4.95
N SER A 141 5.21 -18.32 5.41
CA SER A 141 3.83 -18.11 5.85
C SER A 141 2.88 -17.76 4.70
N ASN A 142 3.38 -17.50 3.50
CA ASN A 142 2.58 -17.00 2.37
C ASN A 142 1.68 -15.82 2.79
N GLY A 143 2.28 -14.88 3.54
CA GLY A 143 1.51 -13.83 4.18
C GLY A 143 1.01 -12.79 3.17
N PHE A 144 -0.17 -12.21 3.41
CA PHE A 144 -0.76 -11.15 2.60
C PHE A 144 -1.50 -10.14 3.48
N ALA A 145 -2.04 -9.08 2.86
CA ALA A 145 -2.81 -8.03 3.51
C ALA A 145 -2.11 -7.45 4.75
N MET A 146 -0.94 -6.83 4.59
CA MET A 146 -0.13 -6.37 5.73
C MET A 146 -0.51 -4.98 6.22
N ALA A 147 -0.58 -4.80 7.54
CA ALA A 147 -0.87 -3.51 8.16
C ALA A 147 -0.03 -3.27 9.41
N TRP A 148 0.74 -2.18 9.43
CA TRP A 148 1.45 -1.76 10.62
C TRP A 148 0.50 -1.16 11.66
N SER A 149 0.77 -1.43 12.94
CA SER A 149 0.09 -0.72 14.01
C SER A 149 0.39 0.78 13.93
N PRO A 150 -0.52 1.69 14.32
CA PRO A 150 -0.31 3.13 14.22
C PRO A 150 0.92 3.63 14.99
N ASP A 151 1.29 2.94 16.07
CA ASP A 151 2.48 3.22 16.87
C ASP A 151 3.78 2.62 16.27
N GLY A 152 3.68 1.89 15.16
CA GLY A 152 4.79 1.26 14.45
C GLY A 152 5.46 0.08 15.18
N LYS A 153 4.90 -0.38 16.31
CA LYS A 153 5.49 -1.43 17.14
C LYS A 153 5.13 -2.84 16.71
N ARG A 154 4.12 -3.01 15.86
CA ARG A 154 3.67 -4.32 15.40
C ARG A 154 3.33 -4.31 13.92
N LEU A 155 3.48 -5.46 13.29
CA LEU A 155 2.93 -5.77 11.97
C LEU A 155 1.78 -6.75 12.14
N LEU A 156 0.66 -6.48 11.49
CA LEU A 156 -0.46 -7.39 11.31
C LEU A 156 -0.39 -7.96 9.89
N PHE A 157 -0.69 -9.25 9.74
CA PHE A 157 -0.78 -9.89 8.43
C PHE A 157 -1.69 -11.11 8.51
N ILE A 158 -2.30 -11.46 7.39
CA ILE A 158 -2.95 -12.76 7.23
C ILE A 158 -1.92 -13.71 6.65
N GLY A 159 -1.87 -14.94 7.14
CA GLY A 159 -0.93 -15.91 6.65
C GLY A 159 -1.31 -17.34 6.99
N ASP A 160 -0.43 -18.21 6.54
CA ASP A 160 -0.57 -19.65 6.43
C ASP A 160 -1.77 -20.04 5.54
N SER A 161 -1.81 -21.29 5.05
CA SER A 161 -2.84 -21.78 4.13
C SER A 161 -4.27 -21.80 4.69
N ASN A 162 -4.47 -21.35 5.93
CA ASN A 162 -5.73 -21.38 6.66
C ASN A 162 -6.31 -19.97 6.96
N GLY A 163 -5.70 -18.91 6.42
CA GLY A 163 -6.20 -17.54 6.59
C GLY A 163 -6.13 -17.03 8.02
N ALA A 164 -5.15 -17.46 8.81
CA ALA A 164 -5.04 -16.99 10.19
C ALA A 164 -4.46 -15.57 10.27
N LEU A 165 -4.99 -14.79 11.21
CA LEU A 165 -4.53 -13.44 11.50
C LEU A 165 -3.37 -13.51 12.49
N TYR A 166 -2.24 -12.91 12.12
CA TYR A 166 -1.03 -12.86 12.92
C TYR A 166 -0.61 -11.44 13.25
N THR A 167 0.00 -11.27 14.41
CA THR A 167 0.75 -10.07 14.77
C THR A 167 2.20 -10.42 15.09
N ALA A 168 3.15 -9.56 14.70
CA ALA A 168 4.56 -9.74 14.99
C ALA A 168 5.19 -8.43 15.49
N PRO A 169 6.10 -8.46 16.49
CA PRO A 169 6.78 -7.26 16.96
C PRO A 169 7.71 -6.65 15.91
N ALA A 170 7.62 -5.34 15.73
CA ALA A 170 8.39 -4.57 14.73
C ALA A 170 9.91 -4.61 14.92
N ARG A 171 10.38 -4.94 16.13
CA ARG A 171 11.80 -5.04 16.50
C ARG A 171 12.32 -6.49 16.46
N GLY A 172 11.51 -7.42 15.96
CA GLY A 172 11.81 -8.84 16.00
C GLY A 172 11.24 -9.52 17.24
N GLY A 173 11.15 -10.84 17.17
CA GLY A 173 10.48 -11.69 18.14
C GLY A 173 9.47 -12.62 17.49
N LYS A 174 8.88 -13.51 18.29
CA LYS A 174 7.96 -14.53 17.80
C LYS A 174 6.64 -13.89 17.34
N ARG A 175 6.16 -14.25 16.14
CA ARG A 175 4.79 -13.94 15.70
C ARG A 175 3.77 -14.63 16.60
N MET A 176 2.65 -13.97 16.85
CA MET A 176 1.53 -14.48 17.63
C MET A 176 0.30 -14.60 16.73
N ARG A 177 -0.39 -15.74 16.79
CA ARG A 177 -1.70 -15.90 16.15
C ARG A 177 -2.75 -15.20 17.00
N LEU A 178 -3.50 -14.27 16.42
CA LEU A 178 -4.60 -13.60 17.10
C LEU A 178 -5.86 -14.45 17.03
N LEU A 179 -6.27 -14.82 15.81
CA LEU A 179 -7.45 -15.65 15.58
C LEU A 179 -7.38 -16.33 14.22
N ARG A 180 -8.18 -17.37 14.04
CA ARG A 180 -8.41 -17.98 12.73
C ARG A 180 -9.65 -17.34 12.12
N LEU A 181 -9.52 -16.81 10.91
CA LEU A 181 -10.67 -16.23 10.21
C LEU A 181 -11.59 -17.36 9.70
N PRO A 182 -12.92 -17.20 9.81
CA PRO A 182 -13.85 -18.17 9.25
C PRO A 182 -13.89 -18.04 7.72
N GLY A 183 -13.83 -19.18 7.03
CA GLY A 183 -13.89 -19.25 5.57
C GLY A 183 -12.59 -18.94 4.85
N ASP A 184 -12.65 -18.94 3.52
CA ASP A 184 -11.52 -18.56 2.67
C ASP A 184 -11.35 -17.04 2.70
N VAL A 185 -10.17 -16.59 3.10
CA VAL A 185 -9.85 -15.18 3.12
C VAL A 185 -9.27 -14.81 1.77
N TYR A 186 -9.98 -13.96 1.03
CA TYR A 186 -9.52 -13.51 -0.28
C TYR A 186 -8.18 -12.76 -0.14
N PRO A 187 -7.19 -13.03 -1.00
CA PRO A 187 -5.90 -12.33 -1.00
C PRO A 187 -6.00 -10.80 -1.14
N GLY A 188 -7.13 -10.29 -1.65
CA GLY A 188 -7.43 -8.86 -1.74
C GLY A 188 -8.04 -8.22 -0.48
N ALA A 189 -8.13 -8.95 0.65
CA ALA A 189 -8.59 -8.38 1.91
C ALA A 189 -7.70 -7.23 2.38
N LEU A 190 -8.28 -6.20 3.00
CA LEU A 190 -7.55 -5.03 3.47
C LEU A 190 -7.58 -4.98 4.99
N LEU A 191 -6.48 -5.41 5.62
CA LEU A 191 -6.29 -5.20 7.04
C LEU A 191 -6.08 -3.73 7.34
N GLN A 192 -6.85 -3.19 8.28
CA GLN A 192 -6.62 -1.83 8.80
C GLN A 192 -6.73 -1.78 10.31
N TRP A 193 -5.82 -1.02 10.92
CA TRP A 193 -5.93 -0.60 12.31
C TRP A 193 -6.78 0.67 12.38
N SER A 194 -7.61 0.79 13.42
CA SER A 194 -8.14 2.10 13.79
C SER A 194 -7.00 3.06 14.11
N ALA A 195 -7.24 4.36 13.95
CA ALA A 195 -6.21 5.38 14.16
C ALA A 195 -5.62 5.36 15.59
N ASP A 196 -6.41 4.93 16.58
CA ASP A 196 -6.00 4.77 17.98
C ASP A 196 -5.39 3.37 18.29
N GLY A 197 -5.35 2.48 17.30
CA GLY A 197 -4.77 1.13 17.40
C GLY A 197 -5.57 0.14 18.24
N LYS A 198 -6.80 0.48 18.64
CA LYS A 198 -7.63 -0.39 19.48
C LYS A 198 -8.44 -1.42 18.71
N TRP A 199 -8.72 -1.15 17.44
CA TRP A 199 -9.58 -1.96 16.60
C TRP A 199 -8.87 -2.36 15.32
N ILE A 200 -9.28 -3.50 14.78
CA ILE A 200 -8.84 -4.02 13.49
C ILE A 200 -10.10 -4.28 12.65
N SER A 201 -10.08 -3.86 11.39
CA SER A 201 -11.07 -4.24 10.39
C SER A 201 -10.43 -5.13 9.31
N LEU A 202 -11.27 -5.97 8.70
CA LEU A 202 -10.94 -6.87 7.60
C LEU A 202 -11.87 -6.60 6.41
#